data_AF-A0A7V8E3X3-F1
#
_entry.id   AF-A0A7V8E3X3-F1
#
_cell.length_a   1.000
_cell.length_b   1.000
_cell.length_c   1.000
_cell.angle_alpha   90.00
_cell.angle_beta   90.00
_cell.angle_gamma   90.00
#
_symmetry.space_group_name_H-M   'P 1'
#
loop_
_entity.id
_entity.type
_entity.pdbx_description
1 polymer ?
#
loop_
_entity_poly.entity_id
_entity_poly.type
_entity_poly.pdbx_seq_one_letter_code
_entity_poly.pdbx_strand_id
1 'polypeptide(L)'
;MKKTATVVLALSALALAAPPDRTVWNTIKPLGSPKAVKLVLAGKPLTYYTLDGEGIGTRVKGPSRLRISVRGHFGQGDANSREITLNVAMDGGDAKGTKLKCLRSKTASYAEGAEGESPGGREELILDVPQGEHIFSAKTDARASGAFAIPSTKKKILRTEMTPTGFEKAVAEVFQERERTWYFATQEKPVTLEVTGPTTLKLYTALNFNSSMRTATEWKLEALLDGAVAAEKTWKSSRSQTRSYPDEKSVVPGQMETIDLAIPEGRHKIEVRPRGTLSAAVRILIPTGDLDKIPKK
;
A
#
# COMPACT_ATOMS: atom_id res chain seq x y z
N MET A 1 49.91 -41.25 24.34
CA MET A 1 48.53 -41.25 23.80
C MET A 1 47.91 -39.87 24.04
N LYS A 2 47.89 -39.00 23.04
CA LYS A 2 47.29 -37.66 23.13
C LYS A 2 46.08 -37.62 22.20
N LYS A 3 44.88 -37.40 22.76
CA LYS A 3 43.64 -37.21 21.99
C LYS A 3 43.57 -35.75 21.56
N THR A 4 43.63 -35.49 20.26
CA THR A 4 43.33 -34.19 19.66
C THR A 4 41.82 -34.08 19.47
N ALA A 5 41.21 -33.09 20.13
CA ALA A 5 39.80 -32.75 19.94
C ALA A 5 39.68 -31.80 18.74
N THR A 6 38.99 -32.23 17.69
CA THR A 6 38.60 -31.38 16.58
C THR A 6 37.29 -30.70 16.92
N VAL A 7 37.34 -29.40 17.21
CA VAL A 7 36.15 -28.54 17.32
C VAL A 7 35.76 -28.11 15.90
N VAL A 8 34.62 -28.58 15.42
CA VAL A 8 34.00 -28.07 14.18
C VAL A 8 33.13 -26.88 14.55
N LEU A 9 33.57 -25.67 14.19
CA LEU A 9 32.78 -24.46 14.28
C LEU A 9 31.84 -24.41 13.07
N ALA A 10 30.56 -24.75 13.27
CA ALA A 10 29.53 -24.55 12.26
C ALA A 10 29.08 -23.08 12.29
N LEU A 11 29.49 -22.30 11.29
CA LEU A 11 29.02 -20.94 11.09
C LEU A 11 27.70 -20.99 10.30
N SER A 12 26.57 -20.92 10.99
CA SER A 12 25.25 -20.77 10.38
C SER A 12 25.07 -19.33 9.89
N ALA A 13 25.17 -19.12 8.57
CA ALA A 13 24.83 -17.85 7.95
C ALA A 13 23.32 -17.61 8.03
N LEU A 14 22.91 -16.68 8.89
CA LEU A 14 21.57 -16.13 8.91
C LEU A 14 21.34 -15.36 7.60
N ALA A 15 20.52 -15.89 6.71
CA ALA A 15 20.09 -15.17 5.52
C ALA A 15 19.22 -13.97 5.95
N LEU A 16 19.79 -12.76 5.92
CA LEU A 16 18.99 -11.55 6.04
C LEU A 16 18.05 -11.46 4.83
N ALA A 17 16.74 -11.52 5.08
CA ALA A 17 15.74 -11.21 4.07
C ALA A 17 16.01 -9.79 3.54
N ALA A 18 16.23 -9.67 2.23
CA ALA A 18 16.39 -8.37 1.60
C ALA A 18 15.14 -7.50 1.89
N PRO A 19 15.30 -6.20 2.18
CA PRO A 19 14.17 -5.33 2.42
C PRO A 19 13.26 -5.32 1.18
N PRO A 20 11.93 -5.23 1.36
CA PRO A 20 10.99 -5.23 0.24
C PRO A 20 11.34 -4.13 -0.75
N ASP A 21 11.25 -4.41 -2.05
CA ASP A 21 11.56 -3.47 -3.13
C ASP A 21 10.63 -2.25 -3.04
N ARG A 22 11.22 -1.11 -2.65
CA ARG A 22 10.56 0.17 -2.32
C ARG A 22 10.39 1.08 -3.53
N THR A 23 10.52 0.54 -4.75
CA THR A 23 10.48 1.30 -6.00
C THR A 23 9.08 1.85 -6.29
N VAL A 24 8.99 3.12 -6.70
CA VAL A 24 7.77 3.65 -7.31
C VAL A 24 7.73 3.21 -8.75
N TRP A 25 6.56 2.75 -9.18
CA TRP A 25 6.38 2.20 -10.51
C TRP A 25 5.40 3.09 -11.29
N ASN A 26 5.82 3.54 -12.47
CA ASN A 26 4.96 4.26 -13.41
C ASN A 26 4.36 3.24 -14.39
N THR A 27 3.03 3.16 -14.44
CA THR A 27 2.35 2.32 -15.43
C THR A 27 2.64 2.84 -16.83
N ILE A 28 2.97 1.93 -17.75
CA ILE A 28 3.18 2.23 -19.16
C ILE A 28 2.10 1.56 -20.00
N LYS A 29 1.75 2.18 -21.14
CA LYS A 29 0.76 1.61 -22.05
C LYS A 29 1.38 0.44 -22.83
N PRO A 30 0.61 -0.63 -23.08
CA PRO A 30 1.04 -1.64 -24.02
C PRO A 30 1.09 -1.09 -25.45
N LEU A 31 1.81 -1.79 -26.32
CA LEU A 31 1.85 -1.55 -27.75
C LEU A 31 0.51 -1.94 -28.40
N GLY A 32 0.16 -1.26 -29.48
CA GLY A 32 -1.08 -1.50 -30.22
C GLY A 32 -2.32 -0.97 -29.51
N SER A 33 -3.45 -1.64 -29.75
CA SER A 33 -4.77 -1.28 -29.21
C SER A 33 -5.36 -2.46 -28.42
N PRO A 34 -4.70 -2.90 -27.33
CA PRO A 34 -5.17 -4.04 -26.55
C PRO A 34 -6.53 -3.77 -25.91
N LYS A 35 -7.30 -4.83 -25.71
CA LYS A 35 -8.60 -4.75 -25.03
C LYS A 35 -8.39 -4.32 -23.57
N ALA A 36 -8.89 -3.13 -23.24
CA ALA A 36 -8.84 -2.61 -21.88
C ALA A 36 -9.86 -3.31 -20.97
N VAL A 37 -9.44 -3.60 -19.76
CA VAL A 37 -10.26 -4.15 -18.67
C VAL A 37 -10.30 -3.11 -17.56
N LYS A 38 -11.46 -2.49 -17.35
CA LYS A 38 -11.68 -1.49 -16.31
C LYS A 38 -12.12 -2.18 -15.02
N LEU A 39 -11.41 -1.91 -13.94
CA LEU A 39 -11.74 -2.40 -12.61
C LEU A 39 -11.99 -1.24 -11.67
N VAL A 40 -12.79 -1.47 -10.64
CA VAL A 40 -12.92 -0.58 -9.48
C VAL A 40 -12.30 -1.29 -8.29
N LEU A 41 -11.29 -0.69 -7.67
CA LEU A 41 -10.68 -1.19 -6.44
C LEU A 41 -10.83 -0.14 -5.35
N ALA A 42 -11.66 -0.44 -4.34
CA ALA A 42 -12.00 0.49 -3.26
C ALA A 42 -12.38 1.89 -3.78
N GLY A 43 -13.31 1.93 -4.75
CA GLY A 43 -13.83 3.15 -5.36
C GLY A 43 -12.90 3.84 -6.38
N LYS A 44 -11.69 3.32 -6.61
CA LYS A 44 -10.76 3.89 -7.60
C LYS A 44 -10.78 3.10 -8.91
N PRO A 45 -10.95 3.76 -10.07
CA PRO A 45 -10.85 3.09 -11.35
C PRO A 45 -9.39 2.70 -11.63
N LEU A 46 -9.20 1.48 -12.11
CA LEU A 46 -7.93 0.94 -12.58
C LEU A 46 -8.12 0.41 -14.00
N THR A 47 -7.09 0.54 -14.83
CA THR A 47 -7.07 0.00 -16.18
C THR A 47 -6.00 -1.06 -16.28
N TYR A 48 -6.43 -2.27 -16.65
CA TYR A 48 -5.60 -3.39 -17.05
C TYR A 48 -5.93 -3.72 -18.51
N TYR A 49 -5.24 -4.69 -19.07
CA TYR A 49 -5.42 -5.15 -20.43
C TYR A 49 -5.49 -6.67 -20.46
N THR A 50 -6.33 -7.23 -21.32
CA THR A 50 -6.44 -8.69 -21.51
C THR A 50 -5.07 -9.33 -21.78
N LEU A 51 -4.72 -10.40 -21.05
CA LEU A 51 -3.45 -11.15 -21.20
C LEU A 51 -3.63 -12.52 -21.85
N ASP A 52 -4.86 -13.00 -21.98
CA ASP A 52 -5.17 -14.23 -22.72
C ASP A 52 -5.13 -14.02 -24.25
N GLY A 53 -5.09 -15.12 -25.00
CA GLY A 53 -5.01 -15.10 -26.47
C GLY A 53 -3.64 -14.67 -26.99
N GLU A 54 -3.62 -13.64 -27.83
CA GLU A 54 -2.39 -13.10 -28.46
C GLU A 54 -1.44 -12.43 -27.45
N GLY A 55 -1.93 -12.12 -26.24
CA GLY A 55 -1.19 -11.37 -25.24
C GLY A 55 -1.02 -9.91 -25.61
N ILE A 56 -0.13 -9.22 -24.89
CA ILE A 56 0.16 -7.80 -25.11
C ILE A 56 1.65 -7.53 -25.06
N GLY A 57 2.11 -6.55 -25.83
CA GLY A 57 3.49 -6.10 -25.87
C GLY A 57 3.72 -4.79 -25.13
N THR A 58 4.95 -4.50 -24.71
CA THR A 58 5.37 -3.15 -24.32
C THR A 58 6.82 -2.89 -24.70
N ARG A 59 7.17 -1.62 -24.90
CA ARG A 59 8.52 -1.19 -25.23
C ARG A 59 9.17 -0.57 -24.01
N VAL A 60 10.37 -1.03 -23.66
CA VAL A 60 11.11 -0.54 -22.49
C VAL A 60 12.57 -0.28 -22.87
N LYS A 61 13.08 0.89 -22.47
CA LYS A 61 14.49 1.23 -22.57
C LYS A 61 15.21 0.88 -21.27
N GLY A 62 16.28 0.11 -21.35
CA GLY A 62 17.15 -0.17 -20.22
C GLY A 62 18.49 0.58 -20.29
N PRO A 63 19.37 0.40 -19.28
CA PRO A 63 19.19 -0.51 -18.15
C PRO A 63 18.06 -0.07 -17.21
N SER A 64 17.14 -0.97 -16.89
CA SER A 64 15.96 -0.69 -16.06
C SER A 64 15.34 -1.98 -15.53
N ARG A 65 14.11 -1.91 -15.01
CA ARG A 65 13.28 -3.06 -14.64
C ARG A 65 11.88 -2.93 -15.22
N LEU A 66 11.24 -4.05 -15.49
CA LEU A 66 9.85 -4.13 -15.95
C LEU A 66 9.04 -4.92 -14.93
N ARG A 67 7.98 -4.31 -14.42
CA ARG A 67 6.97 -5.00 -13.61
C ARG A 67 5.76 -5.34 -14.48
N ILE A 68 5.36 -6.60 -14.44
CA ILE A 68 4.14 -7.12 -15.05
C ILE A 68 3.20 -7.50 -13.91
N SER A 69 2.13 -6.74 -13.73
CA SER A 69 1.06 -7.07 -12.77
C SER A 69 0.01 -7.93 -13.45
N VAL A 70 -0.48 -8.97 -12.78
CA VAL A 70 -1.47 -9.92 -13.30
C VAL A 70 -2.62 -10.06 -12.32
N ARG A 71 -3.85 -10.14 -12.84
CA ARG A 71 -5.07 -10.48 -12.10
C ARG A 71 -5.82 -11.56 -12.86
N GLY A 72 -5.98 -12.73 -12.23
CA GLY A 72 -6.81 -13.81 -12.78
C GLY A 72 -8.29 -13.44 -12.82
N HIS A 73 -9.03 -13.96 -13.79
CA HIS A 73 -10.49 -13.87 -13.80
C HIS A 73 -11.08 -15.09 -13.09
N PHE A 74 -12.11 -14.85 -12.28
CA PHE A 74 -12.81 -15.89 -11.52
C PHE A 74 -14.31 -15.84 -11.81
N GLY A 75 -14.87 -16.88 -12.42
CA GLY A 75 -16.30 -17.03 -12.67
C GLY A 75 -17.10 -17.36 -11.40
N GLN A 76 -18.42 -17.49 -11.57
CA GLN A 76 -19.31 -18.03 -10.54
C GLN A 76 -18.99 -19.52 -10.34
N GLY A 77 -18.74 -19.94 -9.09
CA GLY A 77 -18.39 -21.33 -8.76
C GLY A 77 -16.89 -21.64 -8.78
N ASP A 78 -16.05 -20.77 -9.35
CA ASP A 78 -14.60 -20.95 -9.28
C ASP A 78 -14.11 -20.92 -7.83
N ALA A 79 -13.16 -21.80 -7.51
CA ALA A 79 -12.45 -21.78 -6.24
C ALA A 79 -11.83 -20.40 -5.97
N ASN A 80 -11.67 -20.05 -4.69
CA ASN A 80 -11.10 -18.75 -4.28
C ASN A 80 -9.61 -18.59 -4.61
N SER A 81 -8.97 -19.60 -5.21
CA SER A 81 -7.59 -19.56 -5.66
C SER A 81 -7.41 -20.36 -6.93
N ARG A 82 -6.52 -19.90 -7.81
CA ARG A 82 -6.08 -20.63 -9.00
C ARG A 82 -4.62 -20.32 -9.32
N GLU A 83 -3.95 -21.25 -9.99
CA GLU A 83 -2.65 -21.00 -10.58
C GLU A 83 -2.84 -20.50 -12.03
N ILE A 84 -2.02 -19.52 -12.43
CA ILE A 84 -1.95 -18.99 -13.80
C ILE A 84 -0.48 -18.94 -14.20
N THR A 85 -0.14 -19.40 -15.39
CA THR A 85 1.21 -19.28 -15.96
C THR A 85 1.30 -18.01 -16.79
N LEU A 86 2.13 -17.06 -16.34
CA LEU A 86 2.52 -15.89 -17.12
C LEU A 86 3.74 -16.25 -17.99
N ASN A 87 3.57 -16.21 -19.30
CA ASN A 87 4.63 -16.42 -20.28
C ASN A 87 5.12 -15.08 -20.81
N VAL A 88 6.42 -14.82 -20.70
CA VAL A 88 7.03 -13.55 -21.14
C VAL A 88 8.19 -13.81 -22.09
N ALA A 89 8.19 -13.15 -23.24
CA ALA A 89 9.30 -13.15 -24.18
C ALA A 89 9.88 -11.74 -24.34
N MET A 90 11.19 -11.66 -24.60
CA MET A 90 11.92 -10.42 -24.90
C MET A 90 12.42 -10.49 -26.34
N ASP A 91 12.17 -9.46 -27.12
CA ASP A 91 12.61 -9.29 -28.52
C ASP A 91 12.26 -10.46 -29.44
N GLY A 92 11.11 -11.10 -29.20
CA GLY A 92 10.63 -12.24 -29.99
C GLY A 92 11.34 -13.57 -29.71
N GLY A 93 12.21 -13.63 -28.69
CA GLY A 93 12.85 -14.87 -28.25
C GLY A 93 11.89 -15.82 -27.51
N ASP A 94 12.47 -16.87 -26.91
CA ASP A 94 11.69 -17.88 -26.19
C ASP A 94 10.94 -17.30 -24.98
N ALA A 95 9.68 -17.70 -24.84
CA ALA A 95 8.87 -17.28 -23.71
C ALA A 95 9.22 -18.07 -22.45
N LYS A 96 9.51 -17.36 -21.35
CA LYS A 96 9.70 -17.94 -20.03
C LYS A 96 8.38 -17.94 -19.26
N GLY A 97 7.90 -19.12 -18.89
CA GLY A 97 6.71 -19.30 -18.05
C GLY A 97 6.99 -19.14 -16.56
N THR A 98 6.18 -18.37 -15.85
CA THR A 98 6.20 -18.21 -14.39
C THR A 98 4.81 -18.48 -13.82
N LYS A 99 4.71 -19.43 -12.89
CA LYS A 99 3.46 -19.76 -12.19
C LYS A 99 3.15 -18.71 -11.13
N LEU A 100 1.93 -18.18 -11.16
CA LEU A 100 1.41 -17.19 -10.22
C LEU A 100 0.18 -17.77 -9.51
N LYS A 101 0.18 -17.72 -8.17
CA LYS A 101 -0.97 -18.13 -7.37
C LYS A 101 -1.91 -16.96 -7.18
N CYS A 102 -2.94 -16.85 -8.00
CA CYS A 102 -3.94 -15.80 -7.87
C CYS A 102 -5.03 -16.19 -6.86
N LEU A 103 -5.35 -15.27 -5.95
CA LEU A 103 -6.52 -15.38 -5.07
C LEU A 103 -7.66 -14.51 -5.61
N ARG A 104 -8.92 -14.88 -5.36
CA ARG A 104 -10.07 -14.02 -5.69
C ARG A 104 -10.01 -12.73 -4.87
N SER A 105 -10.18 -11.57 -5.50
CA SER A 105 -10.21 -10.29 -4.81
C SER A 105 -11.48 -10.17 -3.96
N LYS A 106 -11.34 -9.64 -2.74
CA LYS A 106 -12.47 -9.30 -1.85
C LYS A 106 -12.97 -7.87 -2.08
N THR A 107 -12.18 -7.03 -2.75
CA THR A 107 -12.39 -5.58 -2.78
C THR A 107 -12.36 -4.96 -4.18
N ALA A 108 -12.04 -5.75 -5.20
CA ALA A 108 -12.06 -5.31 -6.59
C ALA A 108 -13.25 -5.91 -7.34
N SER A 109 -13.86 -5.11 -8.20
CA SER A 109 -14.89 -5.54 -9.13
C SER A 109 -14.55 -5.05 -10.55
N TYR A 110 -15.13 -5.67 -11.56
CA TYR A 110 -15.12 -5.10 -12.91
C TYR A 110 -16.09 -3.92 -12.98
N ALA A 111 -15.70 -2.86 -13.68
CA ALA A 111 -16.56 -1.71 -13.89
C ALA A 111 -17.67 -2.03 -14.90
N GLU A 112 -17.34 -2.74 -15.98
CA GLU A 112 -18.22 -3.05 -17.11
C GLU A 112 -17.76 -4.37 -17.79
N GLY A 113 -18.69 -5.09 -18.43
CA GLY A 113 -18.36 -6.14 -19.42
C GLY A 113 -17.86 -7.49 -18.89
N ALA A 114 -18.07 -7.80 -17.62
CA ALA A 114 -17.66 -9.06 -16.99
C ALA A 114 -18.68 -9.51 -15.91
N GLU A 115 -19.95 -9.52 -16.28
CA GLU A 115 -21.03 -10.01 -15.41
C GLU A 115 -20.76 -11.45 -14.96
N GLY A 116 -20.98 -11.73 -13.67
CA GLY A 116 -20.72 -13.04 -13.07
C GLY A 116 -19.22 -13.35 -12.83
N GLU A 117 -18.30 -12.47 -13.21
CA GLU A 117 -16.88 -12.63 -12.90
C GLU A 117 -16.42 -11.71 -11.77
N SER A 118 -15.38 -12.15 -11.06
CA SER A 118 -14.63 -11.32 -10.11
C SER A 118 -13.15 -11.29 -10.51
N PRO A 119 -12.48 -10.14 -10.36
CA PRO A 119 -11.04 -10.08 -10.54
C PRO A 119 -10.32 -10.77 -9.38
N GLY A 120 -9.13 -11.28 -9.67
CA GLY A 120 -8.17 -11.73 -8.67
C GLY A 120 -7.48 -10.59 -7.96
N GLY A 121 -6.86 -10.89 -6.83
CA GLY A 121 -5.78 -10.12 -6.24
C GLY A 121 -4.64 -9.90 -7.25
N ARG A 122 -3.81 -8.89 -6.99
CA ARG A 122 -2.69 -8.56 -7.88
C ARG A 122 -1.49 -9.43 -7.55
N GLU A 123 -1.08 -10.23 -8.52
CA GLU A 123 0.22 -10.89 -8.57
C GLU A 123 1.19 -10.07 -9.44
N GLU A 124 2.49 -10.29 -9.29
CA GLU A 124 3.50 -9.58 -10.07
C GLU A 124 4.74 -10.40 -10.40
N LEU A 125 5.32 -10.10 -11.57
CA LEU A 125 6.65 -10.52 -11.98
C LEU A 125 7.49 -9.27 -12.27
N ILE A 126 8.71 -9.22 -11.74
CA ILE A 126 9.69 -8.15 -12.01
C ILE A 126 10.85 -8.75 -12.80
N LEU A 127 11.17 -8.13 -13.93
CA LEU A 127 12.24 -8.53 -14.84
C LEU A 127 13.28 -7.41 -14.92
N ASP A 128 14.56 -7.78 -14.96
CA ASP A 128 15.62 -6.84 -15.33
C ASP A 128 15.59 -6.58 -16.84
N VAL A 129 15.76 -5.32 -17.23
CA VAL A 129 15.80 -4.90 -18.63
C VAL A 129 17.25 -4.50 -18.94
N PRO A 130 17.93 -5.23 -19.84
CA PRO A 130 19.31 -4.92 -20.18
C PRO A 130 19.44 -3.58 -20.91
N GLN A 131 20.67 -3.12 -21.11
CA GLN A 131 20.93 -1.89 -21.86
C GLN A 131 20.44 -2.05 -23.30
N GLY A 132 19.63 -1.09 -23.75
CA GLY A 132 19.03 -1.11 -25.08
C GLY A 132 17.55 -0.77 -25.05
N GLU A 133 16.92 -0.85 -26.22
CA GLU A 133 15.47 -0.75 -26.36
C GLU A 133 14.93 -2.15 -26.65
N HIS A 134 14.01 -2.61 -25.82
CA HIS A 134 13.51 -3.99 -25.85
C HIS A 134 11.98 -4.01 -25.95
N ILE A 135 11.46 -5.01 -26.65
CA ILE A 135 10.03 -5.32 -26.71
C ILE A 135 9.77 -6.55 -25.86
N PHE A 136 8.92 -6.40 -24.85
CA PHE A 136 8.44 -7.51 -24.03
C PHE A 136 7.04 -7.88 -24.46
N SER A 137 6.77 -9.16 -24.70
CA SER A 137 5.42 -9.70 -24.89
C SER A 137 5.03 -10.56 -23.69
N ALA A 138 3.80 -10.42 -23.22
CA ALA A 138 3.28 -11.15 -22.08
C ALA A 138 1.92 -11.77 -22.43
N LYS A 139 1.75 -13.06 -22.12
CA LYS A 139 0.49 -13.79 -22.26
C LYS A 139 0.28 -14.78 -21.13
N THR A 140 -0.97 -15.12 -20.84
CA THR A 140 -1.33 -16.11 -19.82
C THR A 140 -1.98 -17.35 -20.44
N ASP A 141 -1.84 -18.49 -19.76
CA ASP A 141 -2.52 -19.76 -20.10
C ASP A 141 -4.00 -19.78 -19.69
N ALA A 142 -4.46 -18.74 -18.99
CA ALA A 142 -5.79 -18.58 -18.48
C ALA A 142 -6.28 -17.14 -18.68
N ARG A 143 -7.62 -16.95 -18.59
CA ARG A 143 -8.22 -15.61 -18.59
C ARG A 143 -7.67 -14.78 -17.45
N ALA A 144 -6.95 -13.73 -17.82
CA ALA A 144 -6.28 -12.83 -16.91
C ALA A 144 -6.17 -11.44 -17.55
N SER A 145 -5.98 -10.44 -16.71
CA SER A 145 -5.70 -9.09 -17.16
C SER A 145 -4.44 -8.56 -16.48
N GLY A 146 -3.72 -7.71 -17.20
CA GLY A 146 -2.37 -7.30 -16.84
C GLY A 146 -2.06 -5.84 -17.09
N ALA A 147 -0.99 -5.37 -16.44
CA ALA A 147 -0.47 -4.02 -16.62
C ALA A 147 1.06 -4.01 -16.51
N PHE A 148 1.70 -3.17 -17.32
CA PHE A 148 3.13 -2.97 -17.31
C PHE A 148 3.51 -1.71 -16.52
N ALA A 149 4.63 -1.75 -15.82
CA ALA A 149 5.18 -0.57 -15.18
C ALA A 149 6.71 -0.58 -15.13
N ILE A 150 7.32 0.60 -15.13
CA ILE A 150 8.77 0.78 -14.99
C ILE A 150 9.09 1.62 -13.74
N PRO A 151 10.29 1.52 -13.17
CA PRO A 151 10.74 2.38 -12.09
C PRO A 151 10.57 3.86 -12.43
N SER A 152 10.04 4.62 -11.48
CA SER A 152 9.94 6.07 -11.56
C SER A 152 11.28 6.69 -11.18
N THR A 153 11.71 7.70 -11.94
CA THR A 153 12.85 8.55 -11.57
C THR A 153 12.51 9.50 -10.42
N LYS A 154 11.23 9.68 -10.10
CA LYS A 154 10.80 10.47 -8.96
C LYS A 154 11.17 9.75 -7.67
N LYS A 155 12.10 10.33 -6.90
CA LYS A 155 12.37 9.90 -5.52
C LYS A 155 11.13 10.15 -4.68
N LYS A 156 10.40 9.09 -4.35
CA LYS A 156 9.34 9.18 -3.33
C LYS A 156 10.04 9.23 -1.97
N ILE A 157 9.69 10.22 -1.16
CA ILE A 157 10.05 10.22 0.26
C ILE A 157 9.40 8.98 0.86
N LEU A 158 10.22 7.96 1.09
CA LEU A 158 9.84 6.76 1.81
C LEU A 158 9.47 7.17 3.22
N ARG A 159 8.41 6.59 3.75
CA ARG A 159 7.93 6.90 5.07
C ARG A 159 7.68 5.63 5.86
N THR A 160 8.02 5.68 7.13
CA THR A 160 7.86 4.60 8.11
C THR A 160 6.77 5.00 9.09
N GLU A 161 5.90 4.05 9.43
CA GLU A 161 4.85 4.27 10.44
C GLU A 161 5.48 4.38 11.83
N MET A 162 4.99 5.32 12.61
CA MET A 162 5.43 5.54 13.99
C MET A 162 4.39 5.02 14.96
N THR A 163 4.87 4.44 16.07
CA THR A 163 4.04 4.13 17.22
C THR A 163 4.06 5.32 18.19
N PRO A 164 2.92 5.99 18.43
CA PRO A 164 2.83 7.06 19.40
C PRO A 164 3.04 6.53 20.83
N THR A 165 3.43 7.43 21.73
CA THR A 165 3.65 7.14 23.15
C THR A 165 2.39 7.28 23.99
N GLY A 166 1.40 8.06 23.54
CA GLY A 166 0.09 8.19 24.18
C GLY A 166 -1.04 8.19 23.15
N PHE A 167 -2.16 7.56 23.50
CA PHE A 167 -3.35 7.43 22.66
C PHE A 167 -4.49 6.82 23.50
N GLU A 168 -5.75 6.93 23.04
CA GLU A 168 -6.89 6.27 23.69
C GLU A 168 -6.87 4.76 23.45
N LYS A 169 -6.76 4.36 22.18
CA LYS A 169 -6.83 2.96 21.76
C LYS A 169 -6.05 2.73 20.46
N ALA A 170 -5.40 1.58 20.31
CA ALA A 170 -4.87 1.13 19.03
C ALA A 170 -5.88 0.18 18.38
N VAL A 171 -6.19 0.37 17.09
CA VAL A 171 -7.14 -0.47 16.35
C VAL A 171 -6.55 -0.91 15.02
N ALA A 172 -6.88 -2.13 14.62
CA ALA A 172 -6.65 -2.60 13.25
C ALA A 172 -7.72 -2.00 12.32
N GLU A 173 -7.29 -1.42 11.21
CA GLU A 173 -8.15 -1.01 10.11
C GLU A 173 -7.88 -1.88 8.90
N VAL A 174 -8.95 -2.40 8.29
CA VAL A 174 -8.84 -3.18 7.05
C VAL A 174 -9.26 -2.31 5.86
N PHE A 175 -8.35 -2.14 4.90
CA PHE A 175 -8.59 -1.45 3.63
C PHE A 175 -7.78 -2.08 2.50
N GLN A 176 -8.43 -2.37 1.36
CA GLN A 176 -7.81 -3.02 0.19
C GLN A 176 -7.01 -4.30 0.56
N GLU A 177 -7.62 -5.17 1.37
CA GLU A 177 -7.02 -6.44 1.83
C GLU A 177 -5.74 -6.27 2.64
N ARG A 178 -5.49 -5.06 3.14
CA ARG A 178 -4.36 -4.75 4.01
C ARG A 178 -4.87 -4.28 5.35
N GLU A 179 -4.26 -4.81 6.39
CA GLU A 179 -4.45 -4.37 7.75
C GLU A 179 -3.41 -3.29 8.08
N ARG A 180 -3.85 -2.22 8.75
CA ARG A 180 -3.00 -1.11 9.20
C ARG A 180 -3.43 -0.73 10.62
N THR A 181 -2.47 -0.45 11.50
CA THR A 181 -2.77 0.04 12.84
C THR A 181 -3.06 1.54 12.80
N TRP A 182 -4.12 1.94 13.50
CA TRP A 182 -4.49 3.33 13.76
C TRP A 182 -4.62 3.56 15.25
N TYR A 183 -4.44 4.82 15.66
CA TYR A 183 -4.51 5.23 17.06
C TYR A 183 -5.64 6.22 17.24
N PHE A 184 -6.60 5.88 18.10
CA PHE A 184 -7.71 6.76 18.42
C PHE A 184 -7.22 7.91 19.31
N ALA A 185 -7.70 9.10 18.98
CA ALA A 185 -7.54 10.33 19.72
C ALA A 185 -8.92 10.87 20.09
N THR A 186 -9.03 11.39 21.31
CA THR A 186 -10.10 12.31 21.72
C THR A 186 -9.45 13.63 22.17
N GLN A 187 -10.26 14.61 22.56
CA GLN A 187 -9.72 15.85 23.11
C GLN A 187 -8.98 15.61 24.44
N GLU A 188 -9.45 14.68 25.27
CA GLU A 188 -8.84 14.34 26.58
C GLU A 188 -7.65 13.39 26.46
N LYS A 189 -7.67 12.46 25.50
CA LYS A 189 -6.59 11.51 25.22
C LYS A 189 -6.08 11.70 23.80
N PRO A 190 -5.23 12.72 23.58
CA PRO A 190 -4.60 12.95 22.29
C PRO A 190 -3.67 11.80 21.90
N VAL A 191 -3.40 11.68 20.60
CA VAL A 191 -2.27 10.91 20.12
C VAL A 191 -1.00 11.74 20.35
N THR A 192 -0.03 11.22 21.10
CA THR A 192 1.20 11.94 21.47
C THR A 192 2.46 11.19 21.06
N LEU A 193 3.51 11.94 20.71
CA LEU A 193 4.84 11.42 20.43
C LEU A 193 5.90 12.52 20.60
N GLU A 194 7.15 12.11 20.59
CA GLU A 194 8.29 13.02 20.53
C GLU A 194 9.13 12.77 19.28
N VAL A 195 9.62 13.85 18.68
CA VAL A 195 10.46 13.82 17.47
C VAL A 195 11.51 14.92 17.56
N THR A 196 12.73 14.62 17.12
CA THR A 196 13.79 15.62 16.98
C THR A 196 13.85 16.12 15.54
N GLY A 197 13.53 17.38 15.25
CA GLY A 197 13.64 17.90 13.90
C GLY A 197 15.06 18.37 13.55
N PRO A 198 15.26 18.89 12.33
CA PRO A 198 14.23 19.23 11.35
C PRO A 198 13.69 18.00 10.60
N THR A 199 12.36 17.86 10.49
CA THR A 199 11.71 16.81 9.68
C THR A 199 10.27 17.20 9.28
N THR A 200 9.56 16.35 8.55
CA THR A 200 8.14 16.55 8.23
C THR A 200 7.36 15.26 8.43
N LEU A 201 6.48 15.25 9.42
CA LEU A 201 5.58 14.14 9.68
C LEU A 201 4.39 14.19 8.74
N LYS A 202 3.98 13.03 8.23
CA LYS A 202 2.71 12.86 7.52
C LYS A 202 1.70 12.21 8.46
N LEU A 203 0.63 12.94 8.75
CA LEU A 203 -0.48 12.46 9.55
C LEU A 203 -1.60 12.02 8.60
N TYR A 204 -2.00 10.76 8.69
CA TYR A 204 -3.28 10.31 8.16
C TYR A 204 -4.31 10.36 9.28
N THR A 205 -5.49 10.89 9.00
CA THR A 205 -6.53 11.04 10.00
C THR A 205 -7.90 10.67 9.43
N ALA A 206 -8.80 10.15 10.25
CA ALA A 206 -10.18 9.88 9.86
C ALA A 206 -11.10 10.06 11.07
N LEU A 207 -12.25 10.72 10.88
CA LEU A 207 -13.27 10.84 11.93
C LEU A 207 -13.84 9.46 12.26
N ASN A 208 -14.03 9.16 13.55
CA ASN A 208 -14.70 7.93 13.97
C ASN A 208 -16.21 8.17 14.06
N PHE A 209 -16.98 7.57 13.15
CA PHE A 209 -18.43 7.68 13.15
C PHE A 209 -19.05 6.63 14.06
N ASN A 210 -19.77 7.07 15.08
CA ASN A 210 -20.58 6.20 15.93
C ASN A 210 -22.02 6.06 15.37
N SER A 211 -22.88 5.37 16.12
CA SER A 211 -24.28 5.13 15.74
C SER A 211 -25.16 6.39 15.70
N SER A 212 -24.80 7.47 16.40
CA SER A 212 -25.57 8.73 16.39
C SER A 212 -25.25 9.61 15.17
N MET A 213 -24.09 9.40 14.54
CA MET A 213 -23.62 10.17 13.38
C MET A 213 -24.15 9.60 12.07
N ARG A 214 -25.41 9.92 11.73
CA ARG A 214 -26.11 9.41 10.54
C ARG A 214 -25.80 10.17 9.25
N THR A 215 -25.35 11.42 9.35
CA THR A 215 -25.08 12.31 8.21
C THR A 215 -23.62 12.72 8.17
N ALA A 216 -23.21 13.36 7.08
CA ALA A 216 -21.89 13.95 7.00
C ALA A 216 -21.69 14.97 8.13
N THR A 217 -20.58 14.85 8.85
CA THR A 217 -20.26 15.66 10.03
C THR A 217 -19.04 16.53 9.74
N GLU A 218 -19.14 17.82 10.05
CA GLU A 218 -18.00 18.71 10.08
C GLU A 218 -17.20 18.47 11.35
N TRP A 219 -15.88 18.41 11.23
CA TRP A 219 -14.99 18.16 12.35
C TRP A 219 -13.66 18.86 12.12
N LYS A 220 -12.99 19.17 13.23
CA LYS A 220 -11.72 19.89 13.26
C LYS A 220 -10.67 19.06 13.98
N LEU A 221 -9.48 18.99 13.41
CA LEU A 221 -8.30 18.37 14.00
C LEU A 221 -7.23 19.44 14.26
N GLU A 222 -6.64 19.40 15.44
CA GLU A 222 -5.51 20.22 15.85
C GLU A 222 -4.27 19.33 16.02
N ALA A 223 -3.13 19.79 15.52
CA ALA A 223 -1.82 19.26 15.84
C ALA A 223 -1.03 20.34 16.58
N LEU A 224 -0.63 20.03 17.81
CA LEU A 224 0.11 20.91 18.70
C LEU A 224 1.59 20.52 18.68
N LEU A 225 2.46 21.52 18.69
CA LEU A 225 3.90 21.41 18.87
C LEU A 225 4.26 22.15 20.17
N ASP A 226 4.78 21.44 21.16
CA ASP A 226 5.13 21.98 22.48
C ASP A 226 3.99 22.79 23.13
N GLY A 227 2.74 22.32 22.95
CA GLY A 227 1.54 22.94 23.49
C GLY A 227 0.96 24.09 22.66
N ALA A 228 1.64 24.57 21.64
CA ALA A 228 1.13 25.57 20.71
C ALA A 228 0.49 24.92 19.47
N VAL A 229 -0.60 25.48 18.94
CA VAL A 229 -1.23 24.96 17.73
C VAL A 229 -0.31 25.20 16.52
N ALA A 230 0.26 24.13 15.97
CA ALA A 230 1.14 24.16 14.82
C ALA A 230 0.39 23.90 13.49
N ALA A 231 -0.71 23.14 13.55
CA ALA A 231 -1.62 22.98 12.43
C ALA A 231 -3.06 22.78 12.91
N GLU A 232 -4.00 23.35 12.17
CA GLU A 232 -5.44 23.15 12.37
C GLU A 232 -6.10 22.94 11.00
N LYS A 233 -6.98 21.95 10.89
CA LYS A 233 -7.76 21.68 9.67
C LYS A 233 -9.20 21.30 10.03
N THR A 234 -10.13 21.79 9.22
CA THR A 234 -11.55 21.45 9.28
C THR A 234 -11.94 20.71 8.01
N TRP A 235 -12.70 19.62 8.14
CA TRP A 235 -13.25 18.87 7.02
C TRP A 235 -14.70 18.49 7.28
N LYS A 236 -15.43 18.21 6.20
CA LYS A 236 -16.73 17.55 6.25
C LYS A 236 -16.53 16.09 5.82
N SER A 237 -16.72 15.15 6.74
CA SER A 237 -16.53 13.72 6.47
C SER A 237 -17.87 12.98 6.44
N SER A 238 -17.92 11.87 5.72
CA SER A 238 -19.00 10.87 5.79
C SER A 238 -18.45 9.49 6.19
N ARG A 239 -19.34 8.57 6.55
CA ARG A 239 -18.99 7.18 6.88
C ARG A 239 -18.37 6.48 5.67
N SER A 240 -17.26 5.78 5.88
CA SER A 240 -16.70 4.90 4.86
C SER A 240 -17.61 3.70 4.62
N GLN A 241 -17.72 3.29 3.35
CA GLN A 241 -18.38 2.05 2.93
C GLN A 241 -17.39 0.90 2.68
N THR A 242 -16.07 1.18 2.71
CA THR A 242 -15.03 0.25 2.25
C THR A 242 -13.92 0.03 3.28
N ARG A 243 -14.04 0.67 4.44
CA ARG A 243 -13.05 0.63 5.53
C ARG A 243 -13.79 0.26 6.81
N SER A 244 -13.19 -0.58 7.64
CA SER A 244 -13.78 -1.00 8.91
C SER A 244 -12.70 -1.24 9.95
N TYR A 245 -13.11 -1.18 11.22
CA TYR A 245 -12.31 -1.63 12.36
C TYR A 245 -12.91 -2.97 12.84
N PRO A 246 -12.30 -4.13 12.51
CA PRO A 246 -12.88 -5.44 12.82
C PRO A 246 -13.17 -5.63 14.32
N ASP A 247 -12.26 -5.10 15.15
CA ASP A 247 -12.29 -5.24 16.61
C ASP A 247 -13.06 -4.10 17.32
N GLU A 248 -13.50 -3.08 16.57
CA GLU A 248 -14.23 -1.94 17.12
C GLU A 248 -15.48 -1.66 16.28
N LYS A 249 -16.47 -2.54 16.41
CA LYS A 249 -17.72 -2.52 15.63
C LYS A 249 -18.64 -1.35 15.96
N SER A 250 -18.40 -0.67 17.09
CA SER A 250 -19.22 0.48 17.52
C SER A 250 -18.95 1.75 16.70
N VAL A 251 -17.81 1.79 15.98
CA VAL A 251 -17.43 2.92 15.14
C VAL A 251 -17.04 2.49 13.72
N VAL A 252 -17.23 3.40 12.78
CA VAL A 252 -16.81 3.24 11.39
C VAL A 252 -15.88 4.39 11.02
N PRO A 253 -14.73 4.12 10.35
CA PRO A 253 -13.86 5.18 9.86
C PRO A 253 -14.58 6.09 8.87
N GLY A 254 -14.29 7.38 8.95
CA GLY A 254 -14.66 8.37 7.95
C GLY A 254 -13.77 8.33 6.71
N GLN A 255 -13.87 9.39 5.90
CA GLN A 255 -12.92 9.67 4.83
C GLN A 255 -11.54 9.94 5.43
N MET A 256 -10.50 9.46 4.76
CA MET A 256 -9.12 9.65 5.19
C MET A 256 -8.61 11.00 4.68
N GLU A 257 -8.18 11.83 5.61
CA GLU A 257 -7.54 13.12 5.35
C GLU A 257 -6.05 13.06 5.66
N THR A 258 -5.29 14.04 5.19
CA THR A 258 -3.84 14.10 5.38
C THR A 258 -3.38 15.50 5.81
N ILE A 259 -2.46 15.55 6.76
CA ILE A 259 -1.71 16.76 7.13
C ILE A 259 -0.22 16.45 7.02
N ASP A 260 0.55 17.36 6.43
CA ASP A 260 2.01 17.37 6.55
C ASP A 260 2.39 18.40 7.63
N LEU A 261 2.99 17.93 8.72
CA LEU A 261 3.39 18.72 9.87
C LEU A 261 4.91 18.91 9.87
N ALA A 262 5.36 20.15 9.65
CA ALA A 262 6.78 20.50 9.74
C ALA A 262 7.23 20.54 11.20
N ILE A 263 8.34 19.86 11.50
CA ILE A 263 8.97 19.85 12.82
C ILE A 263 10.27 20.65 12.68
N PRO A 264 10.40 21.79 13.39
CA PRO A 264 11.61 22.61 13.35
C PRO A 264 12.77 21.90 14.04
N GLU A 265 13.97 22.49 13.97
CA GLU A 265 15.15 21.97 14.64
C GLU A 265 14.95 21.92 16.16
N GLY A 266 15.36 20.82 16.79
CA GLY A 266 15.21 20.59 18.23
C GLY A 266 14.30 19.41 18.55
N ARG A 267 14.21 19.05 19.84
CA ARG A 267 13.33 18.00 20.33
C ARG A 267 11.97 18.60 20.67
N HIS A 268 10.92 18.02 20.11
CA HIS A 268 9.56 18.53 20.26
C HIS A 268 8.59 17.45 20.72
N LYS A 269 7.62 17.86 21.55
CA LYS A 269 6.44 17.07 21.89
C LYS A 269 5.30 17.42 20.93
N ILE A 270 4.69 16.40 20.35
CA ILE A 270 3.59 16.55 19.41
C ILE A 270 2.34 15.94 20.02
N GLU A 271 1.21 16.64 19.88
CA GLU A 271 -0.12 16.16 20.26
C GLU A 271 -1.09 16.33 19.10
N VAL A 272 -1.83 15.28 18.74
CA VAL A 272 -2.85 15.32 17.68
C VAL A 272 -4.20 14.93 18.26
N ARG A 273 -5.19 15.82 18.12
CA ARG A 273 -6.53 15.59 18.68
C ARG A 273 -7.63 16.22 17.83
N PRO A 274 -8.82 15.61 17.79
CA PRO A 274 -10.02 16.30 17.35
C PRO A 274 -10.43 17.35 18.39
N ARG A 275 -11.15 18.39 17.94
CA ARG A 275 -11.78 19.37 18.84
C ARG A 275 -13.20 18.94 19.21
N GLY A 276 -13.60 19.21 20.45
CA GLY A 276 -14.90 18.86 20.98
C GLY A 276 -14.99 17.40 21.44
N THR A 277 -16.19 16.84 21.43
CA THR A 277 -16.48 15.49 21.94
C THR A 277 -16.28 14.38 20.91
N LEU A 278 -15.71 14.71 19.75
CA LEU A 278 -15.48 13.76 18.66
C LEU A 278 -14.24 12.89 18.93
N SER A 279 -14.21 11.71 18.31
CA SER A 279 -13.02 10.87 18.25
C SER A 279 -12.51 10.78 16.81
N ALA A 280 -11.19 10.73 16.64
CA ALA A 280 -10.56 10.52 15.35
C ALA A 280 -9.51 9.41 15.44
N ALA A 281 -9.34 8.65 14.37
CA ALA A 281 -8.23 7.74 14.20
C ALA A 281 -7.08 8.48 13.52
N VAL A 282 -5.87 8.33 14.05
CA VAL A 282 -4.64 8.97 13.55
C VAL A 282 -3.59 7.92 13.29
N ARG A 283 -2.82 8.13 12.23
CA ARG A 283 -1.62 7.35 11.94
C ARG A 283 -0.49 8.29 11.49
N ILE A 284 0.67 8.12 12.09
CA ILE A 284 1.80 9.02 11.94
C ILE A 284 2.89 8.34 11.13
N LEU A 285 3.46 9.06 10.18
CA LEU A 285 4.55 8.60 9.35
C LEU A 285 5.69 9.62 9.32
N ILE A 286 6.91 9.14 9.51
CA ILE A 286 8.15 9.94 9.39
C ILE A 286 8.92 9.51 8.13
N PRO A 287 9.70 10.38 7.47
CA PRO A 287 10.62 9.95 6.43
C PRO A 287 11.52 8.81 6.93
N THR A 288 11.68 7.75 6.16
CA THR A 288 12.47 6.59 6.58
C THR A 288 13.96 6.95 6.81
N GLY A 289 14.46 7.98 6.15
CA GLY A 289 15.81 8.51 6.37
C GLY A 289 15.98 9.30 7.67
N ASP A 290 14.88 9.53 8.40
CA ASP A 290 14.83 10.33 9.63
C ASP A 290 14.51 9.45 10.86
N LEU A 291 14.70 8.14 10.79
CA LEU A 291 14.35 7.23 11.90
C LEU A 291 15.20 7.45 13.16
N ASP A 292 16.42 7.95 13.00
CA ASP A 292 17.33 8.35 14.07
C ASP A 292 16.81 9.56 14.88
N LYS A 293 15.85 10.31 14.32
CA LYS A 293 15.18 11.45 14.97
C LYS A 293 14.10 11.04 15.97
N ILE A 294 13.78 9.76 16.06
CA ILE A 294 12.88 9.20 17.07
C ILE A 294 13.70 8.95 18.34
N PRO A 295 13.35 9.54 19.50
CA PRO A 295 14.02 9.25 20.75
C PRO A 295 14.00 7.75 21.06
N LYS A 296 15.16 7.17 21.39
CA LYS A 296 15.24 5.79 21.89
C LYS A 296 14.66 5.77 23.31
N LYS A 297 13.77 4.80 23.57
CA LYS A 297 13.29 4.50 24.92
C LYS A 297 14.38 3.90 25.79
#